data_AF-X6LV80-F1
#
_entry.id   AF-X6LV80-F1
#
_cell.length_a   1.000
_cell.length_b   1.000
_cell.length_c   1.000
_cell.angle_alpha   90.00
_cell.angle_beta   90.00
_cell.angle_gamma   90.00
#
_symmetry.space_group_name_H-M   'P 1'
#
loop_
_entity.id
_entity.type
_entity.pdbx_description
1 polymer ?
#
loop_
_entity_poly.entity_id
_entity_poly.type
_entity_poly.pdbx_seq_one_letter_code
_entity_poly.pdbx_strand_id
1 'polypeptide(L)'
;MNNLKTESSKKDEQIIGLTNEMQQLKAEISQCKGGGSKQNIETKLENQNTEIQRQTEEKEEETRKEQDIARFCFNKNYKNMLTFVNSSDLKNGVDFLLLIENDKEIELKNKEWHNYKFGTYLLGENIYLNLDCDRTVGKEELGHLRIRTSHLWIKYPSSKIDCSRLGYPPDQGPGKGEVGKRKSGGGYATKGEEGCYIQGDGKAGGIYGEETLLKEIHFGSGGGGFNGGSGGGIIELVIEQQLINNGSIESNGGGGWGGGGGSGGSILIELQSHSNTLEQKFGVITCIGGRQNYFNEGGNGRIAIYGIELSSKDMKNITPKPFNRLHK
;
A
#
# COMPACT_ATOMS: atom_id res chain seq x y z
N MET A 1 -13.55 5.26 -22.11
CA MET A 1 -12.58 5.71 -21.08
C MET A 1 -11.48 6.61 -21.64
N ASN A 2 -10.82 6.28 -22.76
CA ASN A 2 -9.71 7.10 -23.28
C ASN A 2 -10.11 8.54 -23.68
N ASN A 3 -11.34 8.77 -24.12
CA ASN A 3 -11.80 10.11 -24.51
C ASN A 3 -11.98 11.05 -23.30
N LEU A 4 -12.59 10.56 -22.22
CA LEU A 4 -12.86 11.33 -21.00
C LEU A 4 -11.58 11.74 -20.25
N LYS A 5 -10.59 10.82 -20.15
CA LYS A 5 -9.26 11.16 -19.59
C LYS A 5 -8.56 12.27 -20.38
N THR A 6 -8.74 12.30 -21.70
CA THR A 6 -8.15 13.32 -22.57
C THR A 6 -8.84 14.67 -22.39
N GLU A 7 -10.17 14.69 -22.17
CA GLU A 7 -10.93 15.91 -21.87
C GLU A 7 -10.58 16.48 -20.49
N SER A 8 -10.47 15.62 -19.47
CA SER A 8 -10.07 16.03 -18.11
C SER A 8 -8.69 16.71 -18.08
N SER A 9 -7.71 16.15 -18.80
CA SER A 9 -6.36 16.73 -18.90
C SER A 9 -6.36 18.10 -19.59
N LYS A 10 -7.21 18.32 -20.61
CA LYS A 10 -7.32 19.62 -21.28
C LYS A 10 -7.93 20.69 -20.38
N LYS A 11 -8.89 20.31 -19.53
CA LYS A 11 -9.47 21.23 -18.54
C LYS A 11 -8.44 21.65 -17.48
N ASP A 12 -7.54 20.75 -17.09
CA ASP A 12 -6.45 21.09 -16.16
C ASP A 12 -5.49 22.12 -16.73
N GLU A 13 -5.11 21.97 -18.00
CA GLU A 13 -4.29 22.96 -18.71
C GLU A 13 -4.99 24.33 -18.81
N GLN A 14 -6.31 24.35 -19.04
CA GLN A 14 -7.11 25.58 -19.08
C GLN A 14 -7.19 26.28 -17.72
N ILE A 15 -7.44 25.52 -16.64
CA ILE A 15 -7.48 26.06 -15.27
C ILE A 15 -6.12 26.65 -14.86
N ILE A 16 -5.02 25.97 -15.21
CA ILE A 16 -3.66 26.48 -14.96
C ILE A 16 -3.43 27.79 -15.73
N GLY A 17 -3.81 27.83 -17.00
CA GLY A 17 -3.72 29.04 -17.83
C GLY A 17 -4.46 30.24 -17.21
N LEU A 18 -5.74 30.06 -16.87
CA LEU A 18 -6.57 31.09 -16.25
C LEU A 18 -6.04 31.55 -14.88
N THR A 19 -5.48 30.61 -14.09
CA THR A 19 -4.89 30.94 -12.79
C THR A 19 -3.66 31.84 -12.93
N ASN A 20 -2.81 31.59 -13.93
CA ASN A 20 -1.65 32.41 -14.21
C ASN A 20 -2.05 33.82 -14.67
N GLU A 21 -3.04 33.94 -15.56
CA GLU A 21 -3.58 35.24 -15.98
C GLU A 21 -4.15 36.04 -14.80
N MET A 22 -4.88 35.37 -13.90
CA MET A 22 -5.43 36.00 -12.70
C MET A 22 -4.32 36.53 -11.77
N GLN A 23 -3.21 35.79 -11.61
CA GLN A 23 -2.06 36.24 -10.83
C GLN A 23 -1.40 37.49 -11.45
N GLN A 24 -1.32 37.53 -12.78
CA GLN A 24 -0.81 38.70 -13.50
C GLN A 24 -1.70 39.93 -13.30
N LEU A 25 -3.03 39.79 -13.44
CA LEU A 25 -3.97 40.88 -13.19
C LEU A 25 -3.88 41.40 -11.75
N LYS A 26 -3.72 40.52 -10.75
CA LYS A 26 -3.51 40.93 -9.35
C LYS A 26 -2.23 41.76 -9.16
N ALA A 27 -1.15 41.41 -9.87
CA ALA A 27 0.08 42.18 -9.86
C ALA A 27 -0.11 43.57 -10.49
N GLU A 28 -0.84 43.66 -11.61
CA GLU A 28 -1.15 44.93 -12.29
C GLU A 28 -2.04 45.85 -11.43
N ILE A 29 -3.04 45.31 -10.72
CA ILE A 29 -3.86 46.08 -9.76
C ILE A 29 -2.99 46.70 -8.67
N SER A 30 -2.01 45.95 -8.17
CA SER A 30 -1.12 46.41 -7.08
C SER A 30 -0.22 47.58 -7.52
N GLN A 31 0.00 47.75 -8.82
CA GLN A 31 0.85 48.80 -9.39
C GLN A 31 0.05 50.05 -9.84
N CYS A 32 -1.28 49.98 -9.96
CA CYS A 32 -2.11 51.09 -10.41
C CYS A 32 -2.42 52.09 -9.27
N LYS A 33 -1.99 53.36 -9.41
CA LYS A 33 -2.22 54.43 -8.42
C LYS A 33 -3.38 55.41 -8.76
N GLY A 34 -4.15 55.17 -9.83
CA GLY A 34 -5.22 56.06 -10.30
C GLY A 34 -6.58 55.38 -10.42
N GLY A 35 -7.66 56.05 -9.99
CA GLY A 35 -8.98 55.45 -9.77
C GLY A 35 -9.75 54.97 -11.02
N GLY A 36 -9.45 55.50 -12.22
CA GLY A 36 -10.20 55.16 -13.44
C GLY A 36 -9.81 53.84 -14.11
N SER A 37 -8.52 53.45 -14.08
CA SER A 37 -8.06 52.18 -14.69
C SER A 37 -8.31 50.98 -13.77
N LYS A 38 -8.43 51.20 -12.47
CA LYS A 38 -8.62 50.16 -11.46
C LYS A 38 -9.94 49.40 -11.65
N GLN A 39 -11.01 50.12 -11.96
CA GLN A 39 -12.36 49.56 -12.07
C GLN A 39 -12.48 48.57 -13.24
N ASN A 40 -11.84 48.87 -14.38
CA ASN A 40 -11.82 47.96 -15.54
C ASN A 40 -11.02 46.67 -15.26
N ILE A 41 -9.95 46.74 -14.46
CA ILE A 41 -9.13 45.57 -14.11
C ILE A 41 -9.85 44.71 -13.06
N GLU A 42 -10.55 45.34 -12.10
CA GLU A 42 -11.41 44.65 -11.13
C GLU A 42 -12.53 43.86 -11.84
N THR A 43 -13.22 44.44 -12.83
CA THR A 43 -14.23 43.72 -13.63
C THR A 43 -13.64 42.54 -14.41
N LYS A 44 -12.43 42.68 -14.98
CA LYS A 44 -11.75 41.56 -15.66
C LYS A 44 -11.38 40.43 -14.70
N LEU A 45 -10.95 40.77 -13.50
CA LEU A 45 -10.61 39.80 -12.45
C LEU A 45 -11.84 39.01 -11.99
N GLU A 46 -12.97 39.69 -11.82
CA GLU A 46 -14.23 39.08 -11.41
C GLU A 46 -14.78 38.11 -12.48
N ASN A 47 -14.67 38.49 -13.76
CA ASN A 47 -15.03 37.62 -14.87
C ASN A 47 -14.14 36.36 -14.94
N GLN A 48 -12.82 36.50 -14.73
CA GLN A 48 -11.91 35.35 -14.70
C GLN A 48 -12.17 34.42 -13.51
N ASN A 49 -12.45 34.96 -12.33
CA ASN A 49 -12.83 34.16 -11.16
C ASN A 49 -14.10 33.34 -11.42
N THR A 50 -15.09 33.96 -12.05
CA THR A 50 -16.37 33.29 -12.39
C THR A 50 -16.13 32.14 -13.37
N GLU A 51 -15.27 32.33 -14.36
CA GLU A 51 -14.94 31.28 -15.33
C GLU A 51 -14.15 30.11 -14.71
N ILE A 52 -13.19 30.40 -13.81
CA ILE A 52 -12.48 29.35 -13.05
C ILE A 52 -13.45 28.53 -12.21
N GLN A 53 -14.40 29.19 -11.53
CA GLN A 53 -15.38 28.51 -10.70
C GLN A 53 -16.28 27.59 -11.54
N ARG A 54 -16.78 28.07 -12.69
CA ARG A 54 -17.56 27.27 -13.65
C ARG A 54 -16.79 26.04 -14.15
N GLN A 55 -15.54 26.22 -14.57
CA GLN A 55 -14.71 25.11 -15.06
C GLN A 55 -14.38 24.08 -13.96
N THR A 56 -14.24 24.54 -12.72
CA THR A 56 -14.02 23.67 -11.56
C THR A 56 -15.26 22.81 -11.27
N GLU A 57 -16.45 23.42 -11.27
CA GLU A 57 -17.72 22.71 -11.08
C GLU A 57 -17.98 21.67 -12.19
N GLU A 58 -17.72 22.03 -13.45
CA GLU A 58 -17.84 21.11 -14.59
C GLU A 58 -16.86 19.93 -14.50
N LYS A 59 -15.64 20.16 -13.99
CA LYS A 59 -14.65 19.10 -13.76
C LYS A 59 -15.08 18.17 -12.63
N GLU A 60 -15.64 18.71 -11.55
CA GLU A 60 -16.18 17.90 -10.45
C GLU A 60 -17.33 17.02 -10.92
N GLU A 61 -18.25 17.54 -11.74
CA GLU A 61 -19.38 16.78 -12.28
C GLU A 61 -18.91 15.66 -13.22
N GLU A 62 -17.91 15.92 -14.06
CA GLU A 62 -17.32 14.93 -14.95
C GLU A 62 -16.58 13.82 -14.18
N THR A 63 -15.87 14.19 -13.11
CA THR A 63 -15.24 13.23 -12.19
C THR A 63 -16.28 12.35 -11.50
N ARG A 64 -17.43 12.91 -11.08
CA ARG A 64 -18.55 12.13 -10.52
C ARG A 64 -19.13 11.15 -11.56
N LYS A 65 -19.31 11.60 -12.81
CA LYS A 65 -19.78 10.73 -13.91
C LYS A 65 -18.80 9.60 -14.22
N GLU A 66 -17.49 9.84 -14.20
CA GLU A 66 -16.49 8.77 -14.35
C GLU A 66 -16.56 7.75 -13.21
N GLN A 67 -16.73 8.21 -11.97
CA GLN A 67 -16.90 7.33 -10.81
C GLN A 67 -18.18 6.49 -10.93
N ASP A 68 -19.28 7.07 -11.41
CA ASP A 68 -20.55 6.37 -11.62
C ASP A 68 -20.48 5.35 -12.76
N ILE A 69 -19.80 5.67 -13.86
CA ILE A 69 -19.57 4.73 -14.97
C ILE A 69 -18.67 3.57 -14.51
N ALA A 70 -17.59 3.86 -13.77
CA ALA A 70 -16.74 2.84 -13.19
C ALA A 70 -17.53 1.93 -12.23
N ARG A 71 -18.41 2.51 -11.40
CA ARG A 71 -19.32 1.79 -10.49
C ARG A 71 -20.35 0.94 -11.24
N PHE A 72 -20.87 1.42 -12.38
CA PHE A 72 -21.83 0.70 -13.21
C PHE A 72 -21.21 -0.47 -13.97
N CYS A 73 -20.05 -0.27 -14.60
CA CYS A 73 -19.29 -1.33 -15.26
C CYS A 73 -18.85 -2.42 -14.26
N PHE A 74 -18.46 -2.02 -13.05
CA PHE A 74 -18.13 -2.90 -11.93
C PHE A 74 -19.32 -3.80 -11.54
N ASN A 75 -20.52 -3.24 -11.41
CA ASN A 75 -21.71 -3.99 -11.02
C ASN A 75 -22.12 -5.07 -12.02
N LYS A 76 -21.86 -4.86 -13.32
CA LYS A 76 -22.15 -5.85 -14.37
C LYS A 76 -21.19 -7.03 -14.32
N ASN A 77 -19.89 -6.79 -14.11
CA ASN A 77 -18.89 -7.85 -13.98
C ASN A 77 -19.02 -8.63 -12.66
N TYR A 78 -19.29 -7.94 -11.55
CA TYR A 78 -19.53 -8.59 -10.25
C TYR A 78 -20.74 -9.54 -10.30
N LYS A 79 -21.87 -9.09 -10.86
CA LYS A 79 -23.06 -9.94 -11.00
C LYS A 79 -22.78 -11.17 -11.87
N ASN A 80 -22.09 -10.98 -13.00
CA ASN A 80 -21.73 -12.09 -13.90
C ASN A 80 -20.81 -13.11 -13.22
N MET A 81 -19.82 -12.64 -12.46
CA MET A 81 -18.92 -13.50 -11.70
C MET A 81 -19.66 -14.25 -10.58
N LEU A 82 -20.53 -13.55 -9.82
CA LEU A 82 -21.34 -14.19 -8.79
C LEU A 82 -22.29 -15.22 -9.40
N THR A 83 -22.89 -14.93 -10.55
CA THR A 83 -23.74 -15.91 -11.23
C THR A 83 -22.94 -17.11 -11.73
N PHE A 84 -21.70 -16.93 -12.18
CA PHE A 84 -20.83 -18.05 -12.58
C PHE A 84 -20.46 -18.92 -11.38
N VAL A 85 -20.06 -18.30 -10.27
CA VAL A 85 -19.75 -18.99 -9.02
C VAL A 85 -20.98 -19.72 -8.46
N ASN A 86 -22.15 -19.09 -8.47
CA ASN A 86 -23.38 -19.66 -7.93
C ASN A 86 -24.02 -20.74 -8.83
N SER A 87 -23.66 -20.79 -10.12
CA SER A 87 -24.18 -21.79 -11.07
C SER A 87 -23.25 -22.99 -11.26
N SER A 88 -22.14 -23.04 -10.54
CA SER A 88 -21.14 -24.10 -10.62
C SER A 88 -21.02 -24.85 -9.29
N ASP A 89 -20.44 -26.05 -9.33
CA ASP A 89 -20.13 -26.86 -8.14
C ASP A 89 -18.90 -26.34 -7.35
N LEU A 90 -18.49 -25.09 -7.60
CA LEU A 90 -17.30 -24.50 -7.00
C LEU A 90 -17.55 -24.16 -5.52
N LYS A 91 -16.55 -24.41 -4.68
CA LYS A 91 -16.64 -24.23 -3.23
C LYS A 91 -15.79 -23.06 -2.76
N ASN A 92 -16.42 -22.13 -2.04
CA ASN A 92 -15.71 -21.04 -1.35
C ASN A 92 -14.77 -21.62 -0.28
N GLY A 93 -13.56 -21.07 -0.16
CA GLY A 93 -12.49 -21.55 0.70
C GLY A 93 -11.69 -22.73 0.13
N VAL A 94 -12.10 -23.29 -1.03
CA VAL A 94 -11.39 -24.39 -1.70
C VAL A 94 -10.98 -23.97 -3.12
N ASP A 95 -11.94 -23.62 -3.96
CA ASP A 95 -11.72 -23.29 -5.37
C ASP A 95 -11.44 -21.79 -5.57
N PHE A 96 -12.08 -20.97 -4.75
CA PHE A 96 -11.92 -19.52 -4.67
C PHE A 96 -12.07 -19.07 -3.22
N LEU A 97 -11.61 -17.85 -2.91
CA LEU A 97 -11.92 -17.17 -1.65
C LEU A 97 -12.79 -15.94 -1.96
N LEU A 98 -14.02 -15.92 -1.50
CA LEU A 98 -14.99 -14.83 -1.73
C LEU A 98 -15.56 -14.33 -0.41
N LEU A 99 -15.31 -13.05 -0.14
CA LEU A 99 -15.71 -12.37 1.08
C LEU A 99 -16.50 -11.12 0.73
N ILE A 100 -17.81 -11.17 0.93
CA ILE A 100 -18.75 -10.10 0.58
C ILE A 100 -19.22 -9.35 1.83
N GLU A 101 -19.24 -10.03 2.97
CA GLU A 101 -19.66 -9.45 4.25
C GLU A 101 -18.63 -8.42 4.73
N ASN A 102 -19.13 -7.29 5.22
CA ASN A 102 -18.30 -6.26 5.84
C ASN A 102 -17.81 -6.71 7.22
N ASP A 103 -16.76 -6.06 7.71
CA ASP A 103 -16.22 -6.23 9.07
C ASP A 103 -15.87 -7.70 9.38
N LYS A 104 -15.23 -8.36 8.40
CA LYS A 104 -14.83 -9.76 8.51
C LYS A 104 -13.34 -9.91 8.68
N GLU A 105 -12.97 -10.71 9.67
CA GLU A 105 -11.61 -11.20 9.83
C GLU A 105 -11.58 -12.69 9.50
N ILE A 106 -10.62 -13.08 8.67
CA ILE A 106 -10.37 -14.47 8.32
C ILE A 106 -8.90 -14.77 8.52
N GLU A 107 -8.67 -15.90 9.18
CA GLU A 107 -7.36 -16.44 9.46
C GLU A 107 -7.08 -17.59 8.50
N LEU A 108 -5.99 -17.47 7.76
CA LEU A 108 -5.45 -18.53 6.92
C LEU A 108 -4.37 -19.30 7.68
N LYS A 109 -4.21 -20.58 7.36
CA LYS A 109 -3.17 -21.40 7.97
C LYS A 109 -1.77 -20.88 7.65
N ASN A 110 -0.93 -20.79 8.66
CA ASN A 110 0.47 -20.37 8.56
C ASN A 110 1.32 -21.36 7.74
N LYS A 111 2.23 -20.85 6.89
CA LYS A 111 3.22 -21.60 6.08
C LYS A 111 2.64 -22.54 5.02
N GLU A 112 1.33 -22.74 4.96
CA GLU A 112 0.65 -23.52 3.93
C GLU A 112 0.33 -22.68 2.69
N TRP A 113 0.35 -23.32 1.51
CA TRP A 113 -0.11 -22.70 0.28
C TRP A 113 -1.63 -22.74 0.17
N HIS A 114 -2.24 -21.57 0.10
CA HIS A 114 -3.66 -21.40 -0.19
C HIS A 114 -3.83 -21.24 -1.70
N ASN A 115 -4.35 -22.28 -2.34
CA ASN A 115 -4.47 -22.36 -3.80
C ASN A 115 -5.91 -22.11 -4.24
N TYR A 116 -6.19 -20.90 -4.72
CA TYR A 116 -7.51 -20.47 -5.18
C TYR A 116 -7.52 -20.32 -6.71
N LYS A 117 -7.76 -21.43 -7.42
CA LYS A 117 -7.71 -21.49 -8.90
C LYS A 117 -8.56 -20.42 -9.58
N PHE A 118 -9.69 -20.05 -8.97
CA PHE A 118 -10.61 -19.10 -9.57
C PHE A 118 -10.50 -17.69 -9.01
N GLY A 119 -9.70 -17.45 -7.97
CA GLY A 119 -9.43 -16.11 -7.47
C GLY A 119 -9.68 -15.93 -5.97
N THR A 120 -9.19 -14.81 -5.47
CA THR A 120 -9.32 -14.32 -4.11
C THR A 120 -9.93 -12.92 -4.15
N TYR A 121 -11.10 -12.76 -3.54
CA TYR A 121 -12.00 -11.63 -3.72
C TYR A 121 -12.46 -11.09 -2.35
N LEU A 122 -11.86 -9.98 -1.94
CA LEU A 122 -12.23 -9.22 -0.75
C LEU A 122 -13.13 -8.05 -1.19
N LEU A 123 -14.44 -8.27 -1.16
CA LEU A 123 -15.45 -7.41 -1.77
C LEU A 123 -16.34 -6.67 -0.78
N GLY A 124 -16.31 -7.02 0.51
CA GLY A 124 -16.86 -6.23 1.61
C GLY A 124 -15.89 -5.16 2.10
N GLU A 125 -16.39 -4.22 2.90
CA GLU A 125 -15.61 -3.21 3.60
C GLU A 125 -14.99 -3.78 4.89
N ASN A 126 -13.84 -3.27 5.32
CA ASN A 126 -13.16 -3.68 6.56
C ASN A 126 -12.91 -5.20 6.62
N ILE A 127 -12.49 -5.81 5.51
CA ILE A 127 -12.06 -7.21 5.49
C ILE A 127 -10.60 -7.32 5.86
N TYR A 128 -10.28 -8.18 6.82
CA TYR A 128 -8.93 -8.46 7.29
C TYR A 128 -8.57 -9.91 7.00
N LEU A 129 -7.57 -10.11 6.12
CA LEU A 129 -7.01 -11.43 5.86
C LEU A 129 -5.70 -11.58 6.61
N ASN A 130 -5.72 -12.36 7.68
CA ASN A 130 -4.63 -12.59 8.61
C ASN A 130 -4.20 -14.06 8.62
N LEU A 131 -3.21 -14.39 9.45
CA LEU A 131 -2.75 -15.77 9.66
C LEU A 131 -3.16 -16.27 11.05
N ASP A 132 -3.59 -17.52 11.10
CA ASP A 132 -3.67 -18.30 12.33
C ASP A 132 -2.24 -18.66 12.77
N CYS A 133 -1.69 -17.89 13.69
CA CYS A 133 -0.37 -18.12 14.28
C CYS A 133 -0.53 -18.37 15.77
N ASP A 134 -0.07 -19.53 16.23
CA ASP A 134 0.06 -19.79 17.67
C ASP A 134 1.10 -18.80 18.23
N ARG A 135 0.65 -17.95 19.16
CA ARG A 135 1.50 -17.00 19.90
C ARG A 135 1.51 -17.31 21.39
N THR A 136 1.19 -18.55 21.77
CA THR A 136 1.31 -18.99 23.15
C THR A 136 2.76 -18.91 23.61
N VAL A 137 2.94 -18.64 24.90
CA VAL A 137 4.26 -18.49 25.52
C VAL A 137 5.11 -19.74 25.25
N GLY A 138 6.23 -19.56 24.54
CA GLY A 138 7.16 -20.64 24.18
C GLY A 138 6.95 -21.24 22.79
N LYS A 139 5.95 -20.78 22.03
CA LYS A 139 5.71 -21.16 20.62
C LYS A 139 5.46 -19.92 19.78
N GLU A 140 6.43 -19.02 19.71
CA GLU A 140 6.29 -17.81 18.88
C GLU A 140 6.43 -18.20 17.40
N GLU A 141 5.33 -18.62 16.79
CA GLU A 141 5.31 -18.94 15.37
C GLU A 141 5.43 -17.68 14.52
N LEU A 142 6.43 -17.68 13.64
CA LEU A 142 6.59 -16.65 12.63
C LEU A 142 5.54 -16.85 11.52
N GLY A 143 4.86 -15.77 11.14
CA GLY A 143 3.79 -15.77 10.16
C GLY A 143 4.30 -15.65 8.73
N HIS A 144 3.99 -16.64 7.92
CA HIS A 144 4.30 -16.73 6.51
C HIS A 144 3.04 -17.06 5.72
N LEU A 145 2.47 -16.05 5.06
CA LEU A 145 1.27 -16.17 4.24
C LEU A 145 1.66 -16.50 2.80
N ARG A 146 1.06 -17.55 2.24
CA ARG A 146 1.34 -18.00 0.88
C ARG A 146 0.03 -18.20 0.13
N ILE A 147 -0.23 -17.37 -0.87
CA ILE A 147 -1.45 -17.44 -1.68
C ILE A 147 -1.06 -17.60 -3.15
N ARG A 148 -1.60 -18.64 -3.78
CA ARG A 148 -1.57 -18.80 -5.23
C ARG A 148 -2.99 -18.66 -5.75
N THR A 149 -3.20 -17.71 -6.65
CA THR A 149 -4.56 -17.36 -7.10
C THR A 149 -4.56 -16.88 -8.53
N SER A 150 -5.64 -17.10 -9.28
CA SER A 150 -5.71 -16.55 -10.63
C SER A 150 -5.93 -15.03 -10.63
N HIS A 151 -6.80 -14.56 -9.74
CA HIS A 151 -7.14 -13.15 -9.59
C HIS A 151 -7.06 -12.78 -8.12
N LEU A 152 -6.46 -11.64 -7.79
CA LEU A 152 -6.52 -11.05 -6.46
C LEU A 152 -7.24 -9.71 -6.53
N TRP A 153 -8.38 -9.60 -5.85
CA TRP A 153 -9.17 -8.38 -5.80
C TRP A 153 -9.42 -7.94 -4.36
N ILE A 154 -8.91 -6.77 -4.00
CA ILE A 154 -9.28 -6.04 -2.79
C ILE A 154 -10.06 -4.81 -3.22
N LYS A 155 -11.39 -4.81 -2.99
CA LYS A 155 -12.28 -3.80 -3.53
C LYS A 155 -12.21 -2.46 -2.79
N TYR A 156 -12.10 -2.50 -1.47
CA TYR A 156 -12.22 -1.29 -0.64
C TYR A 156 -10.89 -0.91 0.03
N PRO A 157 -10.61 0.40 0.17
CA PRO A 157 -9.43 0.90 0.87
C PRO A 157 -9.28 0.45 2.32
N SER A 158 -10.39 0.12 2.99
CA SER A 158 -10.39 -0.30 4.38
C SER A 158 -10.10 -1.79 4.58
N SER A 159 -10.00 -2.57 3.50
CA SER A 159 -9.67 -4.00 3.57
C SER A 159 -8.18 -4.22 3.37
N LYS A 160 -7.63 -5.24 4.02
CA LYS A 160 -6.20 -5.52 3.97
C LYS A 160 -5.83 -7.00 4.10
N ILE A 161 -4.69 -7.33 3.51
CA ILE A 161 -3.94 -8.56 3.77
C ILE A 161 -2.79 -8.18 4.70
N ASP A 162 -2.76 -8.72 5.91
CA ASP A 162 -1.87 -8.23 6.96
C ASP A 162 -1.07 -9.38 7.59
N CYS A 163 0.25 -9.22 7.57
CA CYS A 163 1.24 -10.04 8.27
C CYS A 163 2.15 -9.20 9.17
N SER A 164 1.68 -8.01 9.57
CA SER A 164 2.43 -7.11 10.45
C SER A 164 2.65 -7.74 11.82
N ARG A 165 3.82 -7.49 12.40
CA ARG A 165 4.24 -7.98 13.72
C ARG A 165 4.33 -9.51 13.84
N LEU A 166 4.22 -10.26 12.73
CA LEU A 166 4.33 -11.72 12.69
C LEU A 166 5.75 -12.22 12.40
N GLY A 167 6.75 -11.34 12.45
CA GLY A 167 8.17 -11.67 12.34
C GLY A 167 8.79 -12.02 13.68
N TYR A 168 10.12 -11.91 13.77
CA TYR A 168 10.83 -12.25 14.99
C TYR A 168 10.36 -11.39 16.16
N PRO A 169 10.16 -11.99 17.33
CA PRO A 169 9.78 -11.30 18.56
C PRO A 169 10.92 -10.39 19.05
N PRO A 170 10.69 -9.57 20.08
CA PRO A 170 11.69 -8.67 20.64
C PRO A 170 12.98 -9.40 21.01
N ASP A 171 14.13 -8.75 20.82
CA ASP A 171 15.47 -9.33 21.07
C ASP A 171 15.80 -10.60 20.27
N GLN A 172 15.08 -10.86 19.18
CA GLN A 172 15.31 -11.99 18.28
C GLN A 172 15.40 -11.57 16.81
N GLY A 173 16.00 -12.44 16.00
CA GLY A 173 16.21 -12.23 14.57
C GLY A 173 17.64 -11.80 14.21
N PRO A 174 18.05 -11.98 12.94
CA PRO A 174 19.42 -11.72 12.49
C PRO A 174 19.86 -10.25 12.62
N GLY A 175 18.91 -9.33 12.49
CA GLY A 175 19.11 -7.89 12.63
C GLY A 175 18.44 -7.35 13.89
N LYS A 176 18.35 -8.13 14.97
CA LYS A 176 17.74 -7.62 16.20
C LYS A 176 18.43 -6.36 16.73
N GLY A 177 17.66 -5.48 17.36
CA GLY A 177 18.23 -4.38 18.14
C GLY A 177 19.00 -4.90 19.35
N GLU A 178 20.03 -4.17 19.78
CA GLU A 178 20.75 -4.48 21.01
C GLU A 178 20.02 -3.97 22.26
N VAL A 179 20.18 -4.73 23.36
CA VAL A 179 19.69 -4.39 24.69
C VAL A 179 20.67 -3.42 25.36
N GLY A 180 20.54 -2.12 25.07
CA GLY A 180 21.25 -1.03 25.76
C GLY A 180 20.36 -0.27 26.76
N LYS A 181 20.92 0.72 27.47
CA LYS A 181 20.12 1.62 28.34
C LYS A 181 19.06 2.37 27.53
N ARG A 182 19.42 2.72 26.29
CA ARG A 182 18.47 3.05 25.22
C ARG A 182 18.50 1.90 24.22
N LYS A 183 17.34 1.28 24.06
CA LYS A 183 17.13 0.09 23.22
C LYS A 183 17.02 0.54 21.76
N SER A 184 17.59 -0.21 20.83
CA SER A 184 17.65 0.18 19.42
C SER A 184 16.64 -0.56 18.55
N GLY A 185 16.34 -0.02 17.37
CA GLY A 185 15.45 -0.65 16.41
C GLY A 185 16.06 -1.90 15.78
N GLY A 186 15.21 -2.88 15.49
CA GLY A 186 15.58 -4.03 14.67
C GLY A 186 15.80 -3.59 13.23
N GLY A 187 16.85 -4.08 12.59
CA GLY A 187 17.16 -3.87 11.18
C GLY A 187 16.72 -5.06 10.34
N TYR A 188 16.42 -4.78 9.08
CA TYR A 188 16.31 -5.67 7.92
C TYR A 188 16.35 -4.72 6.73
N ALA A 189 16.86 -5.09 5.55
CA ALA A 189 17.01 -4.24 4.33
C ALA A 189 17.68 -2.85 4.52
N THR A 190 17.15 -2.00 5.40
CA THR A 190 17.78 -0.84 6.01
C THR A 190 18.21 -1.11 7.46
N LYS A 191 19.17 -0.34 7.94
CA LYS A 191 19.57 -0.40 9.35
C LYS A 191 18.41 0.10 10.22
N GLY A 192 18.24 -0.47 11.41
CA GLY A 192 17.37 0.11 12.44
C GLY A 192 17.94 1.44 12.95
N GLU A 193 17.16 2.20 13.68
CA GLU A 193 17.64 3.42 14.32
C GLU A 193 18.40 3.10 15.62
N GLU A 194 19.51 3.81 15.83
CA GLU A 194 20.35 3.64 17.03
C GLU A 194 19.73 4.33 18.24
N GLY A 195 19.98 3.76 19.43
CA GLY A 195 19.76 4.50 20.68
C GLY A 195 20.68 5.72 20.75
N CYS A 196 20.28 6.78 21.46
CA CYS A 196 21.04 8.04 21.46
C CYS A 196 22.55 7.84 21.74
N TYR A 197 23.36 8.31 20.80
CA TYR A 197 24.81 8.08 20.68
C TYR A 197 25.67 8.58 21.86
N ILE A 198 25.11 9.41 22.75
CA ILE A 198 25.88 10.21 23.72
C ILE A 198 26.43 9.36 24.89
N GLN A 199 25.97 8.11 25.08
CA GLN A 199 26.40 7.27 26.23
C GLN A 199 26.80 5.82 25.90
N GLY A 200 27.12 5.50 24.64
CA GLY A 200 27.54 4.14 24.26
C GLY A 200 26.40 3.12 24.33
N ASP A 201 25.18 3.57 24.02
CA ASP A 201 23.95 2.79 24.09
C ASP A 201 23.74 1.88 22.85
N GLY A 202 22.80 0.93 22.96
CA GLY A 202 22.71 -0.28 22.13
C GLY A 202 22.76 -0.02 20.63
N LYS A 203 23.57 -0.82 19.91
CA LYS A 203 23.71 -0.72 18.44
C LYS A 203 22.41 -1.08 17.76
N ALA A 204 22.08 -0.34 16.72
CA ALA A 204 20.96 -0.67 15.85
C ALA A 204 21.14 -2.03 15.17
N GLY A 205 20.01 -2.68 14.93
CA GLY A 205 19.95 -3.90 14.15
C GLY A 205 20.52 -3.73 12.75
N GLY A 206 21.33 -4.71 12.34
CA GLY A 206 22.02 -4.72 11.05
C GLY A 206 21.12 -5.04 9.86
N ILE A 207 21.64 -4.76 8.67
CA ILE A 207 21.00 -5.13 7.39
C ILE A 207 21.30 -6.60 7.09
N TYR A 208 20.29 -7.35 6.62
CA TYR A 208 20.45 -8.70 6.10
C TYR A 208 19.47 -8.99 4.95
N GLY A 209 19.56 -10.21 4.42
CA GLY A 209 18.80 -10.68 3.27
C GLY A 209 19.21 -10.02 1.96
N GLU A 210 18.69 -10.55 0.87
CA GLU A 210 18.98 -10.09 -0.48
C GLU A 210 17.74 -9.42 -1.12
N GLU A 211 17.94 -8.49 -2.06
CA GLU A 211 16.88 -7.61 -2.57
C GLU A 211 15.86 -8.28 -3.49
N THR A 212 16.22 -9.40 -4.10
CA THR A 212 15.41 -10.13 -5.09
C THR A 212 14.36 -11.04 -4.43
N LEU A 213 14.57 -11.44 -3.16
CA LEU A 213 13.72 -12.39 -2.42
C LEU A 213 13.58 -13.77 -3.11
N LEU A 214 14.56 -14.16 -3.93
CA LEU A 214 14.55 -15.43 -4.68
C LEU A 214 15.40 -16.51 -4.04
N LYS A 215 16.51 -16.13 -3.39
CA LYS A 215 17.38 -17.10 -2.71
C LYS A 215 16.79 -17.49 -1.37
N GLU A 216 16.33 -16.50 -0.63
CA GLU A 216 15.74 -16.66 0.69
C GLU A 216 14.82 -15.48 0.99
N ILE A 217 13.68 -15.77 1.63
CA ILE A 217 12.74 -14.76 2.09
C ILE A 217 12.80 -14.76 3.61
N HIS A 218 13.19 -13.62 4.19
CA HIS A 218 13.35 -13.52 5.63
C HIS A 218 12.20 -12.78 6.32
N PHE A 219 11.95 -13.17 7.57
CA PHE A 219 11.12 -12.40 8.50
C PHE A 219 11.84 -11.14 8.95
N GLY A 220 11.08 -10.12 9.36
CA GLY A 220 11.62 -8.95 10.04
C GLY A 220 12.15 -9.30 11.42
N SER A 221 13.18 -8.59 11.88
CA SER A 221 13.79 -8.76 13.20
C SER A 221 13.07 -7.95 14.27
N GLY A 222 13.10 -8.42 15.51
CA GLY A 222 12.57 -7.69 16.66
C GLY A 222 13.46 -6.51 17.07
N GLY A 223 12.83 -5.49 17.66
CA GLY A 223 13.54 -4.40 18.29
C GLY A 223 14.20 -4.81 19.61
N GLY A 224 15.14 -3.99 20.07
CA GLY A 224 15.89 -4.23 21.30
C GLY A 224 15.04 -4.08 22.57
N GLY A 225 15.36 -4.90 23.56
CA GLY A 225 14.77 -5.00 24.89
C GLY A 225 13.49 -5.82 24.94
N PHE A 226 13.16 -6.28 26.15
CA PHE A 226 11.97 -7.11 26.44
C PHE A 226 10.62 -6.52 25.97
N ASN A 227 10.52 -5.19 25.90
CA ASN A 227 9.35 -4.48 25.39
C ASN A 227 9.58 -3.92 23.96
N GLY A 228 10.52 -4.48 23.21
CA GLY A 228 10.72 -4.15 21.81
C GLY A 228 9.48 -4.51 20.99
N GLY A 229 9.42 -4.02 19.75
CA GLY A 229 8.41 -4.45 18.81
C GLY A 229 8.84 -5.70 18.04
N SER A 230 7.90 -6.57 17.72
CA SER A 230 8.15 -7.71 16.82
C SER A 230 8.36 -7.25 15.38
N GLY A 231 9.18 -7.96 14.61
CA GLY A 231 9.33 -7.70 13.17
C GLY A 231 8.08 -8.06 12.35
N GLY A 232 8.07 -7.71 11.08
CA GLY A 232 7.01 -8.11 10.13
C GLY A 232 7.16 -9.55 9.63
N GLY A 233 6.05 -10.18 9.25
CA GLY A 233 6.00 -11.53 8.69
C GLY A 233 6.45 -11.63 7.24
N ILE A 234 6.02 -12.70 6.55
CA ILE A 234 6.25 -12.89 5.12
C ILE A 234 4.91 -13.01 4.40
N ILE A 235 4.77 -12.32 3.28
CA ILE A 235 3.66 -12.49 2.33
C ILE A 235 4.24 -12.91 0.98
N GLU A 236 3.84 -14.07 0.49
CA GLU A 236 4.18 -14.61 -0.82
C GLU A 236 2.90 -14.76 -1.65
N LEU A 237 2.78 -13.97 -2.72
CA LEU A 237 1.64 -13.97 -3.63
C LEU A 237 2.08 -14.41 -5.03
N VAL A 238 1.43 -15.45 -5.55
CA VAL A 238 1.57 -15.86 -6.95
C VAL A 238 0.22 -15.64 -7.63
N ILE A 239 0.18 -14.70 -8.57
CA ILE A 239 -1.05 -14.21 -9.20
C ILE A 239 -0.97 -14.52 -10.70
N GLU A 240 -1.85 -15.38 -11.19
CA GLU A 240 -1.72 -15.89 -12.56
C GLU A 240 -2.21 -14.91 -13.62
N GLN A 241 -3.22 -14.10 -13.32
CA GLN A 241 -3.90 -13.24 -14.32
C GLN A 241 -3.96 -11.77 -13.92
N GLN A 242 -4.54 -11.44 -12.75
CA GLN A 242 -4.81 -10.05 -12.39
C GLN A 242 -4.73 -9.75 -10.90
N LEU A 243 -4.10 -8.62 -10.57
CA LEU A 243 -4.08 -7.97 -9.28
C LEU A 243 -4.84 -6.64 -9.36
N ILE A 244 -5.93 -6.51 -8.61
CA ILE A 244 -6.63 -5.25 -8.35
C ILE A 244 -6.67 -5.03 -6.85
N ASN A 245 -5.72 -4.25 -6.33
CA ASN A 245 -5.69 -3.84 -4.93
C ASN A 245 -6.12 -2.37 -4.80
N ASN A 246 -7.28 -2.14 -4.17
CA ASN A 246 -7.69 -0.83 -3.69
C ASN A 246 -7.42 -0.61 -2.20
N GLY A 247 -7.10 -1.67 -1.47
CA GLY A 247 -6.78 -1.69 -0.04
C GLY A 247 -5.28 -1.72 0.22
N SER A 248 -4.87 -2.46 1.25
CA SER A 248 -3.46 -2.59 1.62
C SER A 248 -2.96 -4.04 1.75
N ILE A 249 -1.68 -4.23 1.45
CA ILE A 249 -0.93 -5.47 1.72
C ILE A 249 0.24 -5.09 2.63
N GLU A 250 0.27 -5.62 3.85
CA GLU A 250 1.09 -5.07 4.93
C GLU A 250 1.92 -6.17 5.61
N SER A 251 3.22 -5.94 5.74
CA SER A 251 4.12 -6.74 6.56
C SER A 251 5.01 -5.83 7.40
N ASN A 252 4.37 -5.01 8.23
CA ASN A 252 5.03 -3.95 8.99
C ASN A 252 5.59 -4.46 10.32
N GLY A 253 6.64 -3.82 10.81
CA GLY A 253 7.16 -4.03 12.16
C GLY A 253 6.25 -3.42 13.24
N GLY A 254 6.31 -3.97 14.44
CA GLY A 254 5.64 -3.44 15.62
C GLY A 254 6.44 -2.33 16.28
N GLY A 255 5.75 -1.35 16.86
CA GLY A 255 6.39 -0.40 17.78
C GLY A 255 6.64 -1.05 19.14
N GLY A 256 7.78 -0.75 19.76
CA GLY A 256 8.08 -1.19 21.13
C GLY A 256 7.50 -0.22 22.19
N TRP A 257 7.21 -0.74 23.38
CA TRP A 257 6.77 0.06 24.52
C TRP A 257 7.93 0.35 25.49
N GLY A 258 8.65 1.44 25.22
CA GLY A 258 9.90 1.71 25.91
C GLY A 258 11.03 0.80 25.44
N GLY A 259 10.90 0.21 24.24
CA GLY A 259 11.91 -0.56 23.53
C GLY A 259 11.93 -0.24 22.04
N GLY A 260 12.93 -0.77 21.32
CA GLY A 260 13.10 -0.46 19.91
C GLY A 260 11.96 -1.00 19.05
N GLY A 261 11.71 -0.37 17.91
CA GLY A 261 10.77 -0.88 16.92
C GLY A 261 11.30 -2.13 16.20
N GLY A 262 10.41 -3.07 15.89
CA GLY A 262 10.73 -4.21 15.04
C GLY A 262 10.85 -3.78 13.57
N SER A 263 11.65 -4.48 12.79
CA SER A 263 11.80 -4.16 11.36
C SER A 263 10.57 -4.60 10.54
N GLY A 264 10.39 -4.05 9.35
CA GLY A 264 9.46 -4.60 8.36
C GLY A 264 9.84 -6.03 7.97
N GLY A 265 8.89 -6.76 7.38
CA GLY A 265 9.04 -8.13 6.91
C GLY A 265 9.36 -8.22 5.40
N SER A 266 8.90 -9.28 4.74
CA SER A 266 9.10 -9.46 3.29
C SER A 266 7.77 -9.62 2.56
N ILE A 267 7.62 -8.96 1.41
CA ILE A 267 6.51 -9.16 0.47
C ILE A 267 7.09 -9.56 -0.89
N LEU A 268 6.73 -10.74 -1.38
CA LEU A 268 7.03 -11.22 -2.73
C LEU A 268 5.73 -11.32 -3.53
N ILE A 269 5.65 -10.62 -4.65
CA ILE A 269 4.52 -10.69 -5.59
C ILE A 269 5.04 -11.15 -6.94
N GLU A 270 4.55 -12.29 -7.42
CA GLU A 270 4.86 -12.84 -8.74
C GLU A 270 3.60 -12.80 -9.62
N LEU A 271 3.60 -11.94 -10.64
CA LEU A 271 2.57 -11.96 -11.67
C LEU A 271 3.00 -12.91 -12.79
N GLN A 272 2.22 -13.95 -13.04
CA GLN A 272 2.47 -14.91 -14.12
C GLN A 272 1.64 -14.60 -15.38
N SER A 273 1.03 -13.43 -15.45
CA SER A 273 0.22 -13.07 -16.61
C SER A 273 1.09 -12.96 -17.85
N HIS A 274 0.90 -13.88 -18.79
CA HIS A 274 1.59 -13.88 -20.08
C HIS A 274 0.97 -12.88 -21.06
N SER A 275 -0.19 -12.32 -20.71
CA SER A 275 -0.96 -11.41 -21.55
C SER A 275 -1.13 -10.07 -20.82
N ASN A 276 -0.38 -9.06 -21.26
CA ASN A 276 -0.44 -7.67 -20.75
C ASN A 276 -1.78 -6.95 -21.03
N THR A 277 -2.87 -7.69 -21.28
CA THR A 277 -4.17 -7.14 -21.64
C THR A 277 -4.97 -6.66 -20.43
N LEU A 278 -4.74 -7.25 -19.26
CA LEU A 278 -5.45 -6.87 -18.03
C LEU A 278 -4.64 -5.83 -17.25
N GLU A 279 -5.28 -4.69 -16.97
CA GLU A 279 -4.73 -3.64 -16.12
C GLU A 279 -4.49 -4.19 -14.70
N GLN A 280 -3.31 -3.88 -14.16
CA GLN A 280 -2.91 -4.24 -12.80
C GLN A 280 -2.98 -2.99 -11.92
N LYS A 281 -3.45 -3.14 -10.68
CA LYS A 281 -3.49 -2.06 -9.69
C LYS A 281 -2.93 -2.55 -8.37
N PHE A 282 -1.85 -1.93 -7.89
CA PHE A 282 -1.10 -2.41 -6.72
C PHE A 282 -1.59 -1.89 -5.38
N GLY A 283 -2.39 -0.82 -5.36
CA GLY A 283 -2.90 -0.24 -4.11
C GLY A 283 -1.78 0.18 -3.17
N VAL A 284 -2.01 0.08 -1.86
CA VAL A 284 -0.99 0.34 -0.83
C VAL A 284 -0.26 -0.96 -0.51
N ILE A 285 1.08 -0.95 -0.53
CA ILE A 285 1.90 -2.10 -0.14
C ILE A 285 2.98 -1.60 0.81
N THR A 286 3.04 -2.16 2.03
CA THR A 286 3.97 -1.67 3.05
C THR A 286 4.76 -2.77 3.74
N CYS A 287 6.06 -2.52 3.92
CA CYS A 287 6.98 -3.26 4.78
C CYS A 287 7.81 -2.26 5.57
N ILE A 288 7.18 -1.41 6.37
CA ILE A 288 7.88 -0.38 7.14
C ILE A 288 8.25 -0.89 8.53
N GLY A 289 9.34 -0.35 9.07
CA GLY A 289 9.70 -0.59 10.46
C GLY A 289 8.69 0.00 11.43
N GLY A 290 8.58 -0.62 12.59
CA GLY A 290 7.76 -0.11 13.68
C GLY A 290 8.36 1.15 14.29
N ARG A 291 7.52 2.12 14.60
CA ARG A 291 7.93 3.40 15.19
C ARG A 291 7.57 3.47 16.67
N GLN A 292 8.46 4.07 17.46
CA GLN A 292 8.14 4.58 18.80
C GLN A 292 8.05 6.11 18.77
N ASN A 293 7.32 6.73 19.70
CA ASN A 293 7.01 8.16 19.75
C ASN A 293 8.18 9.16 19.62
N TYR A 294 9.44 8.74 19.76
CA TYR A 294 10.57 9.68 19.80
C TYR A 294 11.86 9.21 19.12
N PHE A 295 12.30 7.96 19.32
CA PHE A 295 13.58 7.41 18.81
C PHE A 295 13.49 5.87 18.73
N ASN A 296 14.38 5.22 17.97
CA ASN A 296 14.59 3.76 17.87
C ASN A 296 13.64 3.04 16.90
N GLU A 297 13.34 3.67 15.76
CA GLU A 297 12.56 3.07 14.68
C GLU A 297 13.19 1.77 14.14
N GLY A 298 12.36 0.80 13.79
CA GLY A 298 12.81 -0.38 13.06
C GLY A 298 13.21 -0.03 11.63
N GLY A 299 14.09 -0.84 11.04
CA GLY A 299 14.41 -0.79 9.62
C GLY A 299 13.22 -1.23 8.75
N ASN A 300 13.16 -0.76 7.50
CA ASN A 300 12.16 -1.19 6.54
C ASN A 300 12.47 -2.58 6.01
N GLY A 301 11.45 -3.33 5.64
CA GLY A 301 11.58 -4.65 5.05
C GLY A 301 11.91 -4.66 3.57
N ARG A 302 11.59 -5.76 2.88
CA ARG A 302 11.84 -5.92 1.44
C ARG A 302 10.55 -6.20 0.69
N ILE A 303 10.43 -5.59 -0.49
CA ILE A 303 9.34 -5.84 -1.41
C ILE A 303 9.96 -6.21 -2.75
N ALA A 304 9.58 -7.36 -3.32
CA ALA A 304 9.97 -7.77 -4.66
C ALA A 304 8.72 -8.05 -5.50
N ILE A 305 8.67 -7.48 -6.70
CA ILE A 305 7.54 -7.61 -7.63
C ILE A 305 8.05 -8.06 -9.00
N TYR A 306 7.59 -9.22 -9.45
CA TYR A 306 7.95 -9.84 -10.71
C TYR A 306 6.77 -9.89 -11.69
N GLY A 307 7.07 -9.97 -12.99
CA GLY A 307 6.08 -10.20 -14.03
C GLY A 307 5.46 -8.94 -14.63
N ILE A 308 5.86 -7.75 -14.19
CA ILE A 308 5.39 -6.47 -14.73
C ILE A 308 6.40 -5.36 -14.47
N GLU A 309 6.38 -4.33 -15.31
CA GLU A 309 7.07 -3.07 -15.04
C GLU A 309 6.14 -2.10 -14.31
N LEU A 310 6.56 -1.64 -13.11
CA LEU A 310 5.75 -0.75 -12.29
C LEU A 310 5.78 0.68 -12.83
N SER A 311 4.62 1.33 -12.89
CA SER A 311 4.58 2.75 -13.23
C SER A 311 5.06 3.63 -12.08
N SER A 312 5.51 4.85 -12.37
CA SER A 312 5.86 5.85 -11.35
C SER A 312 4.69 6.16 -10.40
N LYS A 313 3.44 5.92 -10.82
CA LYS A 313 2.25 6.10 -9.98
C LYS A 313 2.12 4.94 -8.99
N ASP A 314 2.34 3.71 -9.42
CA ASP A 314 2.30 2.53 -8.54
C ASP A 314 3.39 2.61 -7.47
N MET A 315 4.60 3.02 -7.88
CA MET A 315 5.75 3.17 -6.98
C MET A 315 5.52 4.16 -5.83
N LYS A 316 4.58 5.11 -5.95
CA LYS A 316 4.26 6.06 -4.87
C LYS A 316 3.51 5.42 -3.71
N ASN A 317 2.81 4.31 -3.94
CA ASN A 317 1.98 3.65 -2.93
C ASN A 317 2.66 2.39 -2.35
N ILE A 318 3.90 2.10 -2.76
CA ILE A 318 4.67 0.94 -2.33
C ILE A 318 5.86 1.45 -1.49
N THR A 319 5.95 1.02 -0.23
CA THR A 319 7.01 1.46 0.68
C THR A 319 7.55 0.29 1.50
N PRO A 320 8.87 0.01 1.48
CA PRO A 320 9.93 0.74 0.79
C PRO A 320 9.90 0.50 -0.73
N LYS A 321 10.82 1.17 -1.46
CA LYS A 321 10.96 0.99 -2.91
C LYS A 321 11.15 -0.49 -3.24
N PRO A 322 10.30 -1.09 -4.09
CA PRO A 322 10.39 -2.51 -4.41
C PRO A 322 11.56 -2.79 -5.37
N PHE A 323 12.12 -3.99 -5.28
CA PHE A 323 12.85 -4.59 -6.38
C PHE A 323 11.84 -5.02 -7.45
N ASN A 324 12.01 -4.57 -8.70
CA ASN A 324 11.05 -4.83 -9.77
C ASN A 324 11.74 -5.32 -11.05
N ARG A 325 11.26 -6.46 -11.58
CA ARG A 325 11.74 -7.07 -12.82
C ARG A 325 10.59 -7.73 -13.58
N LEU A 326 10.70 -7.78 -14.91
CA LEU A 326 9.74 -8.52 -15.75
C LEU A 326 9.85 -10.03 -15.57
N HIS A 327 11.05 -10.53 -15.27
CA HIS A 327 11.34 -11.96 -15.12
C HIS A 327 12.05 -12.24 -13.81
N LYS A 328 11.82 -13.44 -13.31
CA LYS A 328 12.45 -14.01 -12.13
C LYS A 328 13.86 -14.50 -12.47
#